data_AF-A0AAV3ZS48-F1
#
_entry.id   AF-A0AAV3ZS48-F1
#
_cell.length_a   1.000
_cell.length_b   1.000
_cell.length_c   1.000
_cell.angle_alpha   90.00
_cell.angle_beta   90.00
_cell.angle_gamma   90.00
#
_symmetry.space_group_name_H-M   'P 1'
#
loop_
_entity.id
_entity.type
_entity.pdbx_description
1 polymer ?
#
loop_
_entity_poly.entity_id
_entity_poly.type
_entity_poly.pdbx_seq_one_letter_code
_entity_poly.pdbx_strand_id
1 'polypeptide(L)'
;MRYLQTEEGSTQDKVDFKINLPCSTYLVATPSTSEEFSALLSGSEACEKSSIKFVPTDTQLAQILAKTCFYLHFRVVEQVENSASLFSRSIQGHPVCLLAKYMEGSLSVDGKSSDQTFLSNILDDMKILLTGPALQQQS
;
A
#
# COMPACT_ATOMS: atom_id res chain seq x y z
N MET A 1 -20.02 -47.30 -39.98
CA MET A 1 -20.38 -47.37 -38.54
C MET A 1 -19.18 -46.87 -37.76
N ARG A 2 -19.44 -46.01 -36.76
CA ARG A 2 -18.47 -45.16 -36.06
C ARG A 2 -17.58 -45.99 -35.13
N TYR A 3 -16.28 -45.71 -35.11
CA TYR A 3 -15.35 -46.27 -34.13
C TYR A 3 -15.48 -45.48 -32.82
N LEU A 4 -15.60 -46.20 -31.71
CA LEU A 4 -15.65 -45.68 -30.35
C LEU A 4 -14.30 -45.04 -29.98
N GLN A 5 -14.33 -43.76 -29.64
CA GLN A 5 -13.21 -43.05 -29.04
C GLN A 5 -13.37 -43.16 -27.52
N THR A 6 -12.49 -43.92 -26.88
CA THR A 6 -12.27 -43.86 -25.44
C THR A 6 -11.47 -42.60 -25.19
N GLU A 7 -12.11 -41.56 -24.66
CA GLU A 7 -11.40 -40.38 -24.16
C GLU A 7 -11.64 -40.26 -22.66
N GLU A 8 -10.56 -40.45 -21.92
CA GLU A 8 -10.39 -40.02 -20.54
C GLU A 8 -10.65 -38.51 -20.48
N GLY A 9 -11.88 -38.13 -20.14
CA GLY A 9 -12.28 -36.74 -19.95
C GLY A 9 -12.54 -36.48 -18.48
N SER A 10 -11.49 -36.11 -17.75
CA SER A 10 -11.59 -35.55 -16.39
C SER A 10 -12.66 -34.45 -16.37
N THR A 11 -13.72 -34.63 -15.57
CA THR A 11 -14.66 -33.56 -15.22
C THR A 11 -13.89 -32.47 -14.50
N GLN A 12 -13.48 -31.42 -15.23
CA GLN A 12 -12.94 -30.21 -14.64
C GLN A 12 -14.12 -29.36 -14.16
N ASP A 13 -14.38 -29.42 -12.84
CA ASP A 13 -15.19 -28.45 -12.12
C ASP A 13 -14.70 -27.03 -12.45
N LYS A 14 -15.58 -26.22 -13.04
CA LYS A 14 -15.32 -24.79 -13.27
C LYS A 14 -15.36 -24.07 -11.93
N VAL A 15 -14.19 -23.86 -11.36
CA VAL A 15 -14.03 -23.07 -10.14
C VAL A 15 -13.97 -21.58 -10.55
N ASP A 16 -15.07 -20.87 -10.34
CA ASP A 16 -15.13 -19.41 -10.50
C ASP A 16 -14.45 -18.77 -9.28
N PHE A 17 -13.17 -18.44 -9.43
CA PHE A 17 -12.44 -17.70 -8.40
C PHE A 17 -12.58 -16.20 -8.69
N LYS A 18 -13.42 -15.51 -7.91
CA LYS A 18 -13.36 -14.05 -7.81
C LYS A 18 -12.09 -13.65 -7.08
N ILE A 19 -11.09 -13.22 -7.85
CA ILE A 19 -9.86 -12.65 -7.31
C ILE A 19 -10.18 -11.24 -6.80
N ASN A 20 -10.20 -11.08 -5.49
CA ASN A 20 -10.23 -9.77 -4.84
C ASN A 20 -8.82 -9.18 -4.93
N LEU A 21 -8.60 -8.27 -5.88
CA LEU A 21 -7.29 -7.66 -6.12
C LEU A 21 -7.22 -6.31 -5.40
N PRO A 22 -6.65 -6.23 -4.19
CA PRO A 22 -6.41 -4.94 -3.55
C PRO A 22 -5.43 -4.11 -4.41
N CYS A 23 -5.68 -2.81 -4.47
CA CYS A 23 -4.92 -1.86 -5.30
C CYS A 23 -3.42 -1.81 -4.98
N SER A 24 -2.98 -2.40 -3.87
CA SER A 24 -1.57 -2.59 -3.51
C SER A 24 -0.79 -3.51 -4.46
N THR A 25 -1.47 -4.42 -5.18
CA THR A 25 -0.86 -5.38 -6.14
C THR A 25 -0.15 -4.71 -7.32
N TYR A 26 -0.33 -3.41 -7.46
CA TYR A 26 0.03 -2.61 -8.61
C TYR A 26 1.24 -1.69 -8.39
N LEU A 27 1.85 -1.77 -7.21
CA LEU A 27 2.95 -0.89 -6.81
C LEU A 27 4.28 -1.60 -7.12
N VAL A 28 5.08 -1.01 -8.03
CA VAL A 28 6.39 -1.55 -8.42
C VAL A 28 7.50 -0.81 -7.66
N ALA A 29 8.26 -1.55 -6.84
CA ALA A 29 9.42 -1.01 -6.14
C ALA A 29 10.52 -0.62 -7.15
N THR A 30 10.55 0.65 -7.54
CA THR A 30 11.55 1.20 -8.46
C THR A 30 12.65 1.89 -7.64
N PRO A 31 13.94 1.78 -8.02
CA PRO A 31 15.02 2.47 -7.32
C PRO A 31 14.98 3.99 -7.60
N SER A 32 14.14 4.75 -6.91
CA SER A 32 14.08 6.22 -7.04
C SER A 32 15.15 6.91 -6.18
N THR A 33 15.88 7.86 -6.77
CA THR A 33 16.82 8.78 -6.12
C THR A 33 16.07 9.98 -5.51
N SER A 34 16.66 10.65 -4.51
CA SER A 34 16.05 11.81 -3.82
C SER A 34 15.69 12.97 -4.75
N GLU A 35 16.33 13.06 -5.91
CA GLU A 35 16.11 14.09 -6.93
C GLU A 35 14.73 13.99 -7.60
N GLU A 36 14.24 12.77 -7.89
CA GLU A 36 12.88 12.59 -8.45
C GLU A 36 11.78 12.98 -7.45
N PHE A 37 12.01 12.73 -6.16
CA PHE A 37 11.09 13.12 -5.09
C PHE A 37 11.02 14.65 -4.95
N SER A 38 12.17 15.34 -5.05
CA SER A 38 12.23 16.80 -5.01
C SER A 38 11.57 17.45 -6.24
N ALA A 39 11.74 16.85 -7.42
CA ALA A 39 11.07 17.29 -8.64
C ALA A 39 9.53 17.16 -8.56
N LEU A 40 9.02 16.07 -7.97
CA LEU A 40 7.58 15.89 -7.73
C LEU A 40 7.02 16.84 -6.64
N LEU A 41 7.83 17.19 -5.63
CA LEU A 41 7.47 18.21 -4.65
C LEU A 41 7.42 19.63 -5.26
N SER A 42 8.33 19.90 -6.20
CA SER A 42 8.39 21.13 -6.99
C SER A 42 7.35 21.20 -8.11
N GLY A 43 6.78 20.06 -8.51
CA GLY A 43 5.78 19.96 -9.56
C GLY A 43 4.49 20.69 -9.16
N SER A 44 4.09 21.64 -9.98
CA SER A 44 2.89 22.49 -9.86
C SER A 44 1.58 21.77 -10.24
N GLU A 45 1.54 20.45 -10.14
CA GLU A 45 0.32 19.68 -10.38
C GLU A 45 -0.60 19.75 -9.15
N ALA A 46 -1.91 19.88 -9.42
CA ALA A 46 -2.96 19.88 -8.40
C ALA A 46 -2.94 18.56 -7.64
N CYS A 47 -2.17 18.54 -6.56
CA CYS A 47 -2.04 17.39 -5.68
C CYS A 47 -2.96 17.59 -4.49
N GLU A 48 -3.91 16.69 -4.37
CA GLU A 48 -4.80 16.55 -3.25
C GLU A 48 -4.03 16.10 -2.02
N LYS A 49 -4.43 16.64 -0.87
CA LYS A 49 -3.82 16.36 0.42
C LYS A 49 -4.87 15.75 1.34
N SER A 50 -4.50 14.71 2.07
CA SER A 50 -5.35 14.09 3.07
C SER A 50 -4.49 13.66 4.25
N SER A 51 -5.02 13.75 5.46
CA SER A 51 -4.27 13.43 6.67
C SER A 51 -5.14 12.63 7.62
N ILE A 52 -4.57 11.59 8.21
CA ILE A 52 -5.24 10.79 9.25
C ILE A 52 -4.36 10.69 10.49
N LYS A 53 -5.00 10.58 11.66
CA LYS A 53 -4.33 10.32 12.92
C LYS A 53 -4.99 9.15 13.61
N PHE A 54 -4.21 8.18 14.06
CA PHE A 54 -4.69 6.99 14.76
C PHE A 54 -3.62 6.44 15.70
N VAL A 55 -4.00 5.50 16.57
CA VAL A 55 -3.09 4.82 17.49
C VAL A 55 -2.77 3.46 16.88
N PRO A 56 -1.54 3.23 16.35
CA PRO A 56 -1.15 1.95 15.81
C PRO A 56 -1.02 0.89 16.92
N THR A 57 -1.15 -0.38 16.56
CA THR A 57 -0.92 -1.51 17.48
C THR A 57 0.55 -1.61 17.89
N ASP A 58 1.47 -1.31 16.96
CA ASP A 58 2.91 -1.32 17.23
C ASP A 58 3.37 0.00 17.85
N THR A 59 4.23 -0.09 18.86
CA THR A 59 4.74 1.09 19.58
C THR A 59 6.03 1.66 19.01
N GLN A 60 6.60 1.03 17.98
CA GLN A 60 7.88 1.41 17.39
C GLN A 60 7.72 1.76 15.91
N LEU A 61 8.19 2.96 15.53
CA LEU A 61 8.10 3.46 14.15
C LEU A 61 8.74 2.49 13.14
N ALA A 62 9.86 1.83 13.49
CA ALA A 62 10.49 0.85 12.62
C ALA A 62 9.56 -0.32 12.24
N GLN A 63 8.75 -0.81 13.17
CA GLN A 63 7.79 -1.89 12.92
C GLN A 63 6.63 -1.42 12.03
N ILE A 64 6.12 -0.22 12.31
CA ILE A 64 5.10 0.44 11.51
C ILE A 64 5.58 0.58 10.06
N LEU A 65 6.78 1.15 9.87
CA LEU A 65 7.37 1.34 8.55
C LEU A 65 7.61 0.01 7.84
N ALA A 66 8.10 -1.02 8.54
CA ALA A 66 8.29 -2.34 7.96
C ALA A 66 6.97 -2.92 7.44
N LYS A 67 5.88 -2.85 8.22
CA LYS A 67 4.55 -3.27 7.79
C LYS A 67 4.05 -2.44 6.59
N THR A 68 4.14 -1.12 6.67
CA THR A 68 3.71 -0.25 5.56
C THR A 68 4.51 -0.52 4.28
N CYS A 69 5.82 -0.76 4.38
CA CYS A 69 6.62 -1.10 3.21
C CYS A 69 6.28 -2.48 2.64
N PHE A 70 6.04 -3.46 3.51
CA PHE A 70 5.78 -4.83 3.10
C PHE A 70 4.38 -5.02 2.51
N TYR A 71 3.34 -4.47 3.14
CA TYR A 71 1.94 -4.68 2.76
C TYR A 71 1.41 -3.64 1.77
N LEU A 72 1.89 -2.40 1.86
CA LEU A 72 1.43 -1.30 1.02
C LEU A 72 2.46 -0.90 -0.03
N HIS A 73 3.56 -1.64 -0.17
CA HIS A 73 4.63 -1.39 -1.17
C HIS A 73 5.08 0.09 -1.21
N PHE A 74 5.09 0.73 -0.05
CA PHE A 74 5.75 2.02 0.11
C PHE A 74 7.23 1.79 0.28
N ARG A 75 8.01 2.78 -0.12
CA ARG A 75 9.43 2.81 0.16
C ARG A 75 9.75 4.01 1.05
N VAL A 76 10.50 3.77 2.13
CA VAL A 76 11.04 4.85 2.95
C VAL A 76 12.06 5.62 2.11
N VAL A 77 11.77 6.90 1.86
CA VAL A 77 12.68 7.84 1.18
C VAL A 77 13.60 8.48 2.20
N GLU A 78 13.04 8.86 3.35
CA GLU A 78 13.75 9.56 4.40
C GLU A 78 13.13 9.20 5.75
N GLN A 79 13.95 9.05 6.78
CA GLN A 79 13.51 8.90 8.15
C GLN A 79 14.30 9.87 9.02
N VAL A 80 13.60 10.72 9.75
CA VAL A 80 14.17 11.73 10.64
C VAL A 80 13.48 11.60 12.00
N GLU A 81 14.22 11.15 13.00
CA GLU A 81 13.75 10.96 14.37
C GLU A 81 12.49 10.07 14.43
N ASN A 82 11.35 10.72 14.70
CA ASN A 82 10.03 10.13 14.86
C ASN A 82 9.15 10.31 13.62
N SER A 83 9.71 10.80 12.51
CA SER A 83 9.02 11.05 11.25
C SER A 83 9.66 10.25 10.12
N ALA A 84 8.87 9.83 9.14
CA ALA A 84 9.33 9.11 7.98
C ALA A 84 8.54 9.51 6.73
N SER A 85 9.27 9.86 5.69
CA SER A 85 8.75 10.13 4.35
C SER A 85 8.75 8.83 3.56
N LEU A 86 7.57 8.46 3.10
CA LEU A 86 7.29 7.27 2.33
C LEU A 86 6.86 7.70 0.93
N PHE A 87 7.32 6.96 -0.07
CA PHE A 87 6.96 7.18 -1.47
C PHE A 87 6.49 5.89 -2.11
N SER A 88 5.45 5.99 -2.92
CA SER A 88 4.99 4.92 -3.80
C SER A 88 4.39 5.51 -5.07
N ARG A 89 4.08 4.65 -6.05
CA ARG A 89 3.40 5.03 -7.29
C ARG A 89 2.30 4.02 -7.58
N SER A 90 1.09 4.49 -7.84
CA SER A 90 -0.03 3.63 -8.27
C SER A 90 0.32 2.87 -9.56
N ILE A 91 -0.45 1.84 -9.91
CA ILE A 91 -0.30 1.16 -11.22
C ILE A 91 -0.26 2.12 -12.39
N GLN A 92 -1.13 3.13 -12.31
CA GLN A 92 -1.34 4.06 -13.40
C GLN A 92 -0.18 5.06 -13.50
N GLY A 93 0.82 4.95 -12.62
CA GLY A 93 1.99 5.82 -12.56
C GLY A 93 1.79 7.06 -11.68
N HIS A 94 0.65 7.21 -11.00
CA HIS A 94 0.41 8.39 -10.17
C HIS A 94 1.25 8.33 -8.89
N PRO A 95 2.10 9.34 -8.62
CA PRO A 95 2.93 9.38 -7.43
C PRO A 95 2.09 9.60 -6.17
N VAL A 96 2.45 8.88 -5.11
CA VAL A 96 1.87 9.02 -3.77
C VAL A 96 2.99 9.25 -2.78
N CYS A 97 2.94 10.39 -2.10
CA CYS A 97 3.85 10.71 -1.02
C CYS A 97 3.08 10.63 0.29
N LEU A 98 3.61 9.89 1.27
CA LEU A 98 3.10 9.86 2.62
C LEU A 98 4.18 10.35 3.59
N LEU A 99 3.79 11.02 4.65
CA LEU A 99 4.63 11.46 5.74
C LEU A 99 4.02 10.94 7.03
N ALA A 100 4.64 9.90 7.58
CA ALA A 100 4.26 9.28 8.82
C ALA A 100 5.02 9.94 9.98
N LYS A 101 4.32 10.48 10.98
CA LYS A 101 4.87 11.10 12.20
C LYS A 101 4.34 10.37 13.41
N TYR A 102 5.23 9.77 14.18
CA TYR A 102 4.88 9.00 15.37
C TYR A 102 5.21 9.79 16.63
N MET A 103 4.19 10.32 17.31
CA MET A 103 4.34 11.15 18.52
C MET A 103 3.46 10.62 19.64
N GLU A 104 4.05 10.43 20.82
CA GLU A 104 3.34 10.08 22.07
C GLU A 104 2.39 8.87 21.93
N GLY A 105 2.80 7.85 21.17
CA GLY A 105 1.97 6.65 20.93
C GLY A 105 0.91 6.81 19.84
N SER A 106 0.83 7.96 19.18
CA SER A 106 -0.07 8.22 18.05
C SER A 106 0.70 8.38 16.75
N LEU A 107 0.18 7.80 15.67
CA LEU A 107 0.70 7.97 14.32
C LEU A 107 -0.18 8.92 13.53
N SER A 108 0.40 10.03 13.09
CA SER A 108 -0.20 10.92 12.10
C SER A 108 0.39 10.60 10.73
N VAL A 109 -0.44 10.43 9.72
CA VAL A 109 -0.01 10.18 8.35
C VAL A 109 -0.58 11.27 7.46
N ASP A 110 0.30 12.10 6.92
CA ASP A 110 -0.03 13.13 5.94
C ASP A 110 0.23 12.58 4.53
N GLY A 111 -0.73 12.63 3.64
CA GLY A 111 -0.63 12.11 2.29
C GLY A 111 -0.81 13.19 1.22
N LYS A 112 -0.15 13.00 0.08
CA LYS A 112 -0.25 13.84 -1.12
C LYS A 112 -0.30 12.94 -2.37
N SER A 113 -1.29 13.15 -3.24
CA SER A 113 -1.47 12.41 -4.48
C SER A 113 -2.30 13.21 -5.49
N SER A 114 -2.38 12.76 -6.74
CA SER A 114 -3.17 13.40 -7.80
C SER A 114 -4.70 13.26 -7.62
N ASP A 115 -5.18 12.32 -6.79
CA ASP A 115 -6.60 12.06 -6.56
C ASP A 115 -6.92 11.90 -5.07
N GLN A 116 -7.92 12.63 -4.58
CA GLN A 116 -8.30 12.66 -3.17
C GLN A 116 -8.97 11.35 -2.70
N THR A 117 -9.79 10.73 -3.54
CA THR A 117 -10.52 9.51 -3.20
C THR A 117 -9.54 8.34 -3.07
N PHE A 118 -8.64 8.22 -4.05
CA PHE A 118 -7.54 7.27 -4.02
C PHE A 118 -6.65 7.46 -2.79
N LEU A 119 -6.26 8.70 -2.50
CA LEU A 119 -5.44 8.99 -1.32
C LEU A 119 -6.14 8.61 -0.01
N SER A 120 -7.43 8.93 0.11
CA SER A 120 -8.21 8.62 1.31
C SER A 120 -8.36 7.10 1.50
N ASN A 121 -8.56 6.35 0.43
CA ASN A 121 -8.61 4.89 0.48
C ASN A 121 -7.26 4.29 0.93
N ILE A 122 -6.14 4.78 0.40
CA ILE A 122 -4.80 4.30 0.82
C ILE A 122 -4.51 4.60 2.29
N LEU A 123 -4.92 5.78 2.77
CA LEU A 123 -4.78 6.14 4.17
C LEU A 123 -5.66 5.25 5.06
N ASP A 124 -6.89 4.95 4.65
CA ASP A 124 -7.77 4.03 5.39
C ASP A 124 -7.22 2.60 5.42
N ASP A 125 -6.72 2.08 4.29
CA ASP A 125 -6.04 0.78 4.22
C ASP A 125 -4.83 0.74 5.17
N MET A 126 -4.02 1.80 5.19
CA MET A 126 -2.89 1.92 6.12
C MET A 126 -3.33 1.93 7.58
N LYS A 127 -4.41 2.65 7.89
CA LYS A 127 -4.98 2.67 9.23
C LYS A 127 -5.48 1.29 9.62
N ILE A 128 -6.24 0.61 8.77
CA ILE A 128 -6.76 -0.74 9.05
C ILE A 128 -5.61 -1.72 9.23
N LEU A 129 -4.57 -1.66 8.40
CA LEU A 129 -3.39 -2.52 8.53
C LEU A 129 -2.66 -2.33 9.86
N LEU A 130 -2.53 -1.07 10.31
CA LEU A 130 -1.73 -0.72 11.48
C LEU A 130 -2.52 -0.70 12.79
N THR A 131 -3.86 -0.68 12.71
CA THR A 131 -4.77 -0.77 13.88
C THR A 131 -5.45 -2.13 13.98
N GLY A 132 -5.41 -2.92 12.91
CA GLY A 132 -6.00 -4.24 12.85
C GLY A 132 -5.33 -5.20 13.83
N PRO A 133 -6.10 -6.13 14.43
CA PRO A 133 -5.52 -7.15 15.29
C PRO A 133 -4.47 -7.92 14.49
N ALA A 134 -3.28 -8.12 15.07
CA ALA A 134 -2.30 -9.04 14.53
C ALA A 134 -3.03 -10.36 14.27
N LEU A 135 -3.19 -10.73 12.98
CA LEU A 135 -3.77 -12.01 12.59
C LEU A 135 -3.00 -13.08 13.36
N GLN A 136 -3.62 -13.59 14.43
CA GLN A 136 -3.08 -14.72 15.15
C GLN A 136 -3.05 -15.85 14.12
N GLN A 137 -1.83 -16.27 13.77
CA GLN A 137 -1.62 -17.53 13.08
C GLN A 137 -2.26 -18.61 13.95
N GLN A 138 -3.43 -19.09 13.55
CA GLN A 138 -3.97 -20.32 14.09
C GLN A 138 -3.11 -21.45 13.57
N SER A 139 -2.37 -22.00 14.53
CA SER A 139 -1.62 -23.26 14.53
C SER A 139 -2.48 -24.47 14.15
#